data_AF-A0A3D3JQE3-F1
#
_entry.id   AF-A0A3D3JQE3-F1
#
_cell.length_a   1.000
_cell.length_b   1.000
_cell.length_c   1.000
_cell.angle_alpha   90.00
_cell.angle_beta   90.00
_cell.angle_gamma   90.00
#
_symmetry.space_group_name_H-M   'P 1'
#
loop_
_entity.id
_entity.type
_entity.pdbx_description
1 polymer ?
#
loop_
_entity_poly.entity_id
_entity_poly.type
_entity_poly.pdbx_seq_one_letter_code
_entity_poly.pdbx_strand_id
1 'polypeptide(L)'
;MIKSQSDTQLQLAGLDPLQNREFKIRKRDGRMDVFQDSRIYRAIEKAFKAATDLDEALALPESDQQNAQRIADSVSQEVVGFAVRGGNLDVEWIQDVVEQQLMMEGFYTVARRYILYREERKKARVLADIGASQETVTMTVTKADGSIVKLDPERIREIVYEACKGLDETSAQDLNGEVMRMLYDGITTEEIDKALILAAKSRIEIEPNYSYAAARLLLQIIYRESLGVDCQQLELEITHRRYFKNYLDAGIAAGRLSPDLLTYDLEKIVAALELTRDHKFAYIGLQTIYDRYLLHIEGRRIETPQYFWMRVSMGLAMQEDDREARAIEFYNVLSTFHFVSSTPTLFNAGTLHQQLSSCYLSTIMDELEHIFKVVSDDASLSKWAGGLGNDWSNIRATGAHIKGTNGESQGVIPFLKVANDTAVAVNQGGKRKGAMCAYLETWHLDIEDFLELRKNTGDERRRTPDMNTANWIPDLFMKRVAEAGHWTLFSPNDVPDLHDLYGKAFETRYIEYETMAANDQLKQHRRIEAVHLWRKMLSMLFETGHPWLTFKDPSNLRSPQ
;
A
#
# COMPACT_ATOMS: atom_id res chain seq x y z
N MET A 1 32.65 -14.17 52.99
CA MET A 1 32.13 -15.01 51.90
C MET A 1 32.81 -14.70 50.56
N ILE A 2 34.15 -14.70 50.53
CA ILE A 2 34.95 -14.55 49.28
C ILE A 2 36.13 -15.55 49.34
N LYS A 3 35.86 -16.78 49.78
CA LYS A 3 36.87 -17.83 49.92
C LYS A 3 36.36 -19.24 49.57
N SER A 4 35.23 -19.35 48.87
CA SER A 4 34.66 -20.65 48.46
C SER A 4 34.43 -20.80 46.95
N GLN A 5 34.91 -19.87 46.12
CA GLN A 5 34.86 -19.96 44.66
C GLN A 5 36.21 -20.27 44.01
N SER A 6 37.33 -20.08 44.72
CA SER A 6 38.67 -20.40 44.20
C SER A 6 39.01 -21.90 44.28
N ASP A 7 38.44 -22.63 45.24
CA ASP A 7 38.73 -24.06 45.44
C ASP A 7 37.94 -24.98 44.50
N THR A 8 36.84 -24.50 43.90
CA THR A 8 36.10 -25.25 42.88
C THR A 8 36.70 -25.08 41.48
N GLN A 9 37.38 -23.96 41.21
CA GLN A 9 38.11 -23.74 39.96
C GLN A 9 39.45 -24.49 39.91
N LEU A 10 40.11 -24.70 41.06
CA LEU A 10 41.35 -25.48 41.14
C LEU A 10 41.14 -27.01 41.19
N GLN A 11 39.92 -27.50 41.44
CA GLN A 11 39.59 -28.93 41.34
C GLN A 11 39.18 -29.40 39.93
N LEU A 12 38.95 -28.48 38.99
CA LEU A 12 38.63 -28.79 37.59
C LEU A 12 39.86 -28.79 36.67
N ALA A 13 41.05 -28.45 37.19
CA ALA A 13 42.30 -28.44 36.43
C ALA A 13 43.04 -29.80 36.39
N GLY A 14 42.42 -30.86 36.92
CA GLY A 14 43.00 -32.21 37.01
C GLY A 14 42.19 -33.33 36.37
N LEU A 15 41.13 -33.00 35.62
CA LEU A 15 40.32 -33.99 34.90
C LEU A 15 40.52 -33.78 33.40
N ASP A 16 41.27 -34.69 32.79
CA ASP A 16 41.40 -34.84 31.35
C ASP A 16 39.98 -34.91 30.72
N PRO A 17 39.58 -33.95 29.86
CA PRO A 17 38.24 -33.92 29.29
C PRO A 17 37.92 -35.13 28.39
N LEU A 18 38.91 -36.00 28.13
CA LEU A 18 38.77 -37.27 27.42
C LEU A 18 38.40 -38.47 28.32
N GLN A 19 38.29 -38.31 29.65
CA GLN A 19 37.89 -39.42 30.52
C GLN A 19 36.37 -39.69 30.48
N ASN A 20 35.98 -40.61 29.58
CA ASN A 20 34.77 -41.44 29.60
C ASN A 20 33.41 -40.70 29.60
N ARG A 21 33.20 -39.75 28.67
CA ARG A 21 31.84 -39.37 28.23
C ARG A 21 31.67 -39.61 26.74
N GLU A 22 30.74 -40.49 26.38
CA GLU A 22 30.37 -40.74 24.99
C GLU A 22 29.43 -39.64 24.48
N PHE A 23 29.88 -38.84 23.51
CA PHE A 23 29.04 -37.84 22.82
C PHE A 23 28.39 -38.46 21.58
N LYS A 24 27.13 -38.11 21.31
CA LYS A 24 26.39 -38.57 20.13
C LYS A 24 26.24 -37.44 19.11
N ILE A 25 26.56 -37.72 17.86
CA ILE A 25 26.38 -36.83 16.71
C ILE A 25 25.13 -37.25 15.95
N ARG A 26 24.26 -36.30 15.62
CA ARG A 26 23.17 -36.51 14.67
C ARG A 26 23.72 -36.54 13.25
N LYS A 27 23.63 -37.70 12.60
CA LYS A 27 23.94 -37.87 11.18
C LYS A 27 22.84 -37.30 10.31
N ARG A 28 23.19 -37.11 9.03
CA ARG A 28 22.33 -36.56 7.97
C ARG A 28 21.08 -37.41 7.69
N ASP A 29 21.06 -38.68 8.09
CA ASP A 29 19.93 -39.62 8.00
C ASP A 29 19.06 -39.65 9.28
N GLY A 30 19.30 -38.73 10.22
CA GLY A 30 18.60 -38.66 11.50
C GLY A 30 19.10 -39.67 12.55
N ARG A 31 20.03 -40.56 12.22
CA ARG A 31 20.60 -41.52 13.17
C ARG A 31 21.62 -40.85 14.09
N MET A 32 21.68 -41.30 15.33
CA MET A 32 22.71 -40.86 16.28
C MET A 32 23.90 -41.82 16.18
N ASP A 33 25.11 -41.28 15.96
CA ASP A 33 26.37 -42.04 15.94
C ASP A 33 27.31 -41.52 17.03
N VAL A 34 28.25 -42.35 17.48
CA VAL A 34 29.22 -41.96 18.52
C VAL A 34 30.28 -41.04 17.93
N PHE A 35 30.59 -39.95 18.63
CA PHE A 35 31.64 -39.01 18.25
C PHE A 35 33.02 -39.67 18.34
N GLN A 36 33.82 -39.51 17.28
CA GLN A 36 35.16 -40.10 17.16
C GLN A 36 36.12 -39.05 16.58
N ASP A 37 37.08 -38.59 17.39
CA ASP A 37 38.10 -37.61 17.00
C ASP A 37 38.90 -38.04 15.76
N SER A 38 39.15 -39.34 15.64
CA SER A 38 39.87 -39.93 14.50
C SER A 38 39.20 -39.66 13.15
N ARG A 39 37.89 -39.38 13.11
CA ARG A 39 37.18 -39.04 11.87
C ARG A 39 37.42 -37.59 11.45
N ILE A 40 37.60 -36.68 12.40
CA ILE A 40 37.92 -35.27 12.13
C ILE A 40 39.33 -35.19 11.56
N TYR A 41 40.29 -35.84 12.22
CA TYR A 41 41.67 -35.92 11.73
C TYR A 41 41.74 -36.49 10.31
N ARG A 42 41.06 -37.61 10.03
CA ARG A 42 41.04 -38.21 8.67
C ARG A 42 40.43 -37.29 7.62
N ALA A 43 39.42 -36.50 7.98
CA ALA A 43 38.80 -35.55 7.07
C ALA A 43 39.75 -34.38 6.74
N ILE A 44 40.47 -33.88 7.73
CA ILE A 44 41.48 -32.82 7.58
C ILE A 44 42.69 -33.36 6.82
N GLU A 45 43.19 -34.55 7.15
CA GLU A 45 44.29 -35.24 6.46
C GLU A 45 44.00 -35.39 4.97
N LYS A 46 42.79 -35.83 4.60
CA LYS A 46 42.39 -35.92 3.19
C LYS A 46 42.38 -34.55 2.50
N ALA A 47 42.03 -33.49 3.21
CA ALA A 47 42.08 -32.12 2.68
C ALA A 47 43.51 -31.67 2.40
N PHE A 48 44.44 -31.95 3.33
CA PHE A 48 45.87 -31.64 3.16
C PHE A 48 46.48 -32.43 2.00
N LYS A 49 46.16 -33.73 1.87
CA LYS A 49 46.58 -34.56 0.73
C LYS A 49 46.05 -34.01 -0.60
N ALA A 50 44.77 -33.64 -0.64
CA ALA A 50 44.15 -33.05 -1.83
C ALA A 50 44.66 -31.65 -2.19
N ALA A 51 45.23 -30.90 -1.23
CA ALA A 51 45.82 -29.59 -1.48
C ALA A 51 47.26 -29.67 -2.00
N THR A 52 47.95 -30.78 -1.72
CA THR A 52 49.36 -31.02 -2.08
C THR A 52 49.52 -32.01 -3.25
N ASP A 53 48.41 -32.44 -3.86
CA ASP A 53 48.34 -33.44 -4.94
C ASP A 53 49.08 -34.76 -4.60
N LEU A 54 49.08 -35.13 -3.31
CA LEU A 54 49.65 -36.39 -2.83
C LEU A 54 48.65 -37.54 -2.99
N ASP A 55 49.14 -38.71 -3.42
CA ASP A 55 48.36 -39.94 -3.50
C ASP A 55 47.78 -40.30 -2.11
N GLU A 56 46.51 -40.73 -2.05
CA GLU A 56 45.85 -41.12 -0.80
C GLU A 56 46.63 -42.18 -0.02
N ALA A 57 47.38 -43.05 -0.73
CA ALA A 57 48.20 -44.12 -0.15
C ALA A 57 49.52 -43.66 0.49
N LEU A 58 49.97 -42.43 0.23
CA LEU A 58 51.21 -41.88 0.79
C LEU A 58 50.94 -41.14 2.12
N ALA A 59 51.91 -41.19 3.04
CA ALA A 59 51.85 -40.43 4.28
C ALA A 59 52.10 -38.94 4.01
N LEU A 60 51.43 -38.06 4.76
CA LEU A 60 51.69 -36.63 4.72
C LEU A 60 53.13 -36.33 5.18
N PRO A 61 53.76 -35.26 4.68
CA PRO A 61 54.99 -34.73 5.27
C PRO A 61 54.82 -34.48 6.77
N GLU A 62 55.88 -34.70 7.55
CA GLU A 62 55.84 -34.62 9.02
C GLU A 62 55.32 -33.25 9.52
N SER A 63 55.63 -32.16 8.80
CA SER A 63 55.11 -30.82 9.09
C SER A 63 53.59 -30.71 8.92
N ASP A 64 53.05 -31.30 7.85
CA ASP A 64 51.62 -31.23 7.54
C ASP A 64 50.82 -32.19 8.41
N GLN A 65 51.42 -33.30 8.82
CA GLN A 65 50.86 -34.21 9.80
C GLN A 65 50.70 -33.52 11.17
N GLN A 66 51.72 -32.78 11.62
CA GLN A 66 51.67 -31.98 12.85
C GLN A 66 50.63 -30.86 12.77
N ASN A 67 50.52 -30.19 11.61
CA ASN A 67 49.51 -29.15 11.40
C ASN A 67 48.09 -29.74 11.36
N ALA A 68 47.86 -30.83 10.64
CA ALA A 68 46.58 -31.52 10.60
C ALA A 68 46.14 -32.03 11.98
N GLN A 69 47.08 -32.57 12.77
CA GLN A 69 46.80 -33.00 14.14
C GLN A 69 46.42 -31.82 15.03
N ARG A 70 47.17 -30.71 14.97
CA ARG A 70 46.87 -29.49 15.74
C ARG A 70 45.48 -28.94 15.45
N ILE A 71 45.09 -28.90 14.18
CA ILE A 71 43.76 -28.42 13.77
C ILE A 71 42.68 -29.41 14.21
N ALA A 72 42.91 -30.72 14.07
CA ALA A 72 41.98 -31.73 14.54
C ALA A 72 41.77 -31.65 16.06
N ASP A 73 42.82 -31.44 16.83
CA ASP A 73 42.75 -31.29 18.29
C ASP A 73 42.00 -30.01 18.69
N SER A 74 42.24 -28.89 18.00
CA SER A 74 41.51 -27.63 18.20
C SER A 74 40.00 -27.81 17.93
N VAL A 75 39.65 -28.43 16.80
CA VAL A 75 38.25 -28.73 16.45
C VAL A 75 37.61 -29.65 17.49
N SER A 76 38.30 -30.72 17.90
CA SER A 76 37.79 -31.65 18.90
C SER A 76 37.56 -30.97 20.26
N GLN A 77 38.45 -30.09 20.71
CA GLN A 77 38.26 -29.31 21.93
C GLN A 77 37.04 -28.39 21.84
N GLU A 78 36.84 -27.73 20.71
CA GLU A 78 35.68 -26.86 20.49
C GLU A 78 34.36 -27.64 20.45
N VAL A 79 34.34 -28.78 19.76
CA VAL A 79 33.17 -29.67 19.65
C VAL A 79 32.81 -30.26 21.01
N VAL A 80 33.78 -30.76 21.77
CA VAL A 80 33.57 -31.27 23.13
C VAL A 80 33.13 -30.16 24.08
N GLY A 81 33.76 -28.98 24.00
CA GLY A 81 33.37 -27.81 24.80
C GLY A 81 31.94 -27.33 24.53
N PHE A 82 31.46 -27.44 23.29
CA PHE A 82 30.07 -27.15 22.94
C PHE A 82 29.10 -28.24 23.45
N ALA A 83 29.46 -29.52 23.33
CA ALA A 83 28.65 -30.64 23.81
C ALA A 83 28.50 -30.66 25.34
N VAL A 84 29.57 -30.34 26.08
CA VAL A 84 29.54 -30.25 27.57
C VAL A 84 28.62 -29.12 28.05
N ARG A 85 28.44 -28.07 27.25
CA ARG A 85 27.50 -26.96 27.52
C ARG A 85 26.05 -27.28 27.15
N GLY A 86 25.76 -28.51 26.70
CA GLY A 86 24.42 -28.96 26.33
C GLY A 86 24.03 -28.73 24.87
N GLY A 87 24.99 -28.43 24.00
CA GLY A 87 24.75 -28.26 22.56
C GLY A 87 24.52 -29.59 21.84
N ASN A 88 23.58 -29.60 20.89
CA ASN A 88 23.35 -30.75 20.00
C ASN A 88 24.37 -30.74 18.85
N LEU A 89 25.11 -31.84 18.68
CA LEU A 89 26.11 -31.99 17.63
C LEU A 89 25.47 -32.46 16.32
N ASP A 90 25.51 -31.60 15.31
CA ASP A 90 25.15 -31.93 13.92
C ASP A 90 26.42 -32.11 13.07
N VAL A 91 26.40 -33.07 12.13
CA VAL A 91 27.52 -33.29 11.20
C VAL A 91 27.84 -32.05 10.38
N GLU A 92 26.86 -31.26 9.95
CA GLU A 92 27.13 -30.03 9.19
C GLU A 92 27.83 -28.98 10.06
N TRP A 93 27.40 -28.85 11.31
CA TRP A 93 28.03 -27.92 12.26
C TRP A 93 29.49 -28.27 12.53
N ILE A 94 29.81 -29.56 12.73
CA ILE A 94 31.20 -30.02 12.90
C ILE A 94 32.03 -29.69 11.65
N GLN A 95 31.45 -29.81 10.45
CA GLN A 95 32.14 -29.43 9.21
C GLN A 95 32.40 -27.92 9.13
N ASP A 96 31.45 -27.09 9.58
CA ASP A 96 31.63 -25.63 9.64
C ASP A 96 32.76 -25.26 10.59
N VAL A 97 32.88 -25.93 11.75
CA VAL A 97 33.98 -25.72 12.70
C VAL A 97 35.33 -26.11 12.09
N VAL A 98 35.40 -27.22 11.33
CA VAL A 98 36.63 -27.61 10.60
C VAL A 98 37.04 -26.54 9.59
N GLU A 99 36.09 -25.99 8.84
CA GLU A 99 36.35 -24.91 7.86
C GLU A 99 36.85 -23.64 8.54
N GLN A 100 36.23 -23.22 9.64
CA GLN A 100 36.63 -22.05 10.41
C GLN A 100 38.04 -22.20 10.97
N GLN A 101 38.37 -23.36 11.57
CA GLN A 101 39.70 -23.60 12.14
C GLN A 101 40.79 -23.66 11.05
N LEU A 102 40.51 -24.27 9.89
CA LEU A 102 41.43 -24.25 8.74
C LEU A 102 41.68 -22.81 8.22
N MET A 103 40.66 -21.95 8.22
CA MET A 103 40.81 -20.54 7.83
C MET A 103 41.56 -19.71 8.89
N MET A 104 41.27 -19.89 10.17
CA MET A 104 41.90 -19.16 11.28
C MET A 104 43.41 -19.43 11.38
N GLU A 105 43.83 -20.68 11.15
CA GLU A 105 45.23 -21.09 11.16
C GLU A 105 45.97 -20.77 9.83
N GLY A 106 45.30 -20.10 8.88
CA GLY A 106 45.91 -19.60 7.64
C GLY A 106 46.07 -20.64 6.52
N PHE A 107 45.45 -21.82 6.64
CA PHE A 107 45.52 -22.88 5.62
C PHE A 107 44.46 -22.69 4.52
N TYR A 108 44.45 -21.52 3.87
CA TYR A 108 43.41 -21.12 2.91
C TYR A 108 43.25 -22.08 1.72
N THR A 109 44.36 -22.61 1.19
CA THR A 109 44.33 -23.56 0.05
C THR A 109 43.68 -24.88 0.45
N VAL A 110 43.96 -25.37 1.67
CA VAL A 110 43.39 -26.60 2.23
C VAL A 110 41.91 -26.39 2.54
N ALA A 111 41.56 -25.27 3.18
CA ALA A 111 40.17 -24.89 3.45
C ALA A 111 39.34 -24.83 2.16
N ARG A 112 39.87 -24.18 1.11
CA ARG A 112 39.20 -24.09 -0.20
C ARG A 112 38.94 -25.47 -0.82
N ARG A 113 39.92 -26.37 -0.77
CA ARG A 113 39.76 -27.75 -1.27
C ARG A 113 38.73 -28.54 -0.45
N TYR A 114 38.73 -28.38 0.87
CA TYR A 114 37.74 -29.01 1.76
C TYR A 114 36.31 -28.55 1.44
N ILE A 115 36.10 -27.24 1.29
CA ILE A 115 34.80 -26.63 0.96
C ILE A 115 34.27 -27.11 -0.39
N LEU A 116 35.13 -27.10 -1.42
CA LEU A 116 34.75 -27.56 -2.76
C LEU A 116 34.35 -29.03 -2.75
N TYR A 117 35.11 -29.89 -2.08
CA TYR A 117 34.78 -31.31 -1.95
C TYR A 117 33.48 -31.55 -1.17
N ARG A 118 33.22 -30.77 -0.11
CA ARG A 118 31.95 -30.80 0.64
C ARG A 118 30.76 -30.45 -0.24
N GLU A 119 30.86 -29.38 -1.02
CA GLU A 119 29.81 -28.92 -1.95
C GLU A 119 29.58 -29.92 -3.10
N GLU A 120 30.62 -30.49 -3.69
CA GLU A 120 30.48 -31.54 -4.71
C GLU A 120 29.76 -32.77 -4.17
N ARG A 121 30.10 -33.24 -2.96
CA ARG A 121 29.43 -34.37 -2.32
C ARG A 121 28.00 -34.02 -1.92
N LYS A 122 27.72 -32.77 -1.56
CA LYS A 122 26.35 -32.27 -1.28
C LYS A 122 25.51 -32.29 -2.55
N LYS A 123 26.03 -31.77 -3.67
CA LYS A 123 25.38 -31.82 -5.00
C LYS A 123 25.14 -33.26 -5.47
N ALA A 124 26.13 -34.14 -5.36
CA ALA A 124 25.99 -35.55 -5.73
C ALA A 124 24.91 -36.28 -4.91
N ARG A 125 24.70 -35.88 -3.65
CA ARG A 125 23.65 -36.43 -2.79
C ARG A 125 22.26 -35.90 -3.13
N VAL A 126 22.15 -34.58 -3.38
CA VAL A 126 20.91 -33.99 -3.89
C VAL A 126 20.49 -34.66 -5.21
N LEU A 127 21.45 -34.90 -6.12
CA LEU A 127 21.22 -35.63 -7.37
C LEU A 127 20.82 -37.10 -7.14
N ALA A 128 21.34 -37.76 -6.11
CA ALA A 128 20.96 -39.14 -5.76
C ALA A 128 19.56 -39.23 -5.12
N ASP A 129 19.15 -38.26 -4.30
CA ASP A 129 17.79 -38.18 -3.72
C ASP A 129 16.73 -37.84 -4.77
N ILE A 130 17.07 -37.02 -5.77
CA ILE A 130 16.19 -36.71 -6.92
C ILE A 130 15.89 -37.98 -7.75
N GLY A 131 16.79 -38.97 -7.75
CA GLY A 131 16.59 -40.25 -8.44
C GLY A 131 15.67 -41.24 -7.72
N ALA A 132 15.33 -41.02 -6.45
CA ALA A 132 14.62 -42.00 -5.60
C ALA A 132 13.23 -41.56 -5.11
N SER A 133 12.73 -40.39 -5.51
CA SER A 133 11.45 -39.86 -5.01
C SER A 133 10.61 -39.18 -6.11
N GLN A 134 10.01 -39.98 -7.00
CA GLN A 134 8.72 -39.63 -7.59
C GLN A 134 7.59 -40.19 -6.71
N GLU A 135 7.48 -39.70 -5.48
CA GLU A 135 6.19 -39.75 -4.79
C GLU A 135 5.30 -38.71 -5.45
N THR A 136 4.45 -39.13 -6.38
CA THR A 136 3.31 -38.34 -6.83
C THR A 136 2.39 -38.12 -5.65
N VAL A 137 2.59 -37.02 -4.91
CA VAL A 137 1.67 -36.56 -3.88
C VAL A 137 0.32 -36.31 -4.56
N THR A 138 -0.64 -37.21 -4.39
CA THR A 138 -2.00 -37.05 -4.89
C THR A 138 -2.75 -36.10 -3.96
N MET A 139 -2.51 -34.80 -4.12
CA MET A 139 -3.23 -33.75 -3.41
C MET A 139 -4.67 -33.67 -3.91
N THR A 140 -5.59 -33.38 -3.00
CA THR A 140 -7.01 -33.17 -3.30
C THR A 140 -7.37 -31.68 -3.22
N VAL A 141 -8.37 -31.27 -4.00
CA VAL A 141 -8.90 -29.90 -4.09
C VAL A 141 -10.38 -29.91 -3.78
N THR A 142 -10.81 -29.00 -2.91
CA THR A 142 -12.21 -28.79 -2.57
C THR A 142 -12.80 -27.69 -3.47
N LYS A 143 -13.77 -28.04 -4.30
CA LYS A 143 -14.50 -27.09 -5.16
C LYS A 143 -15.54 -26.31 -4.37
N ALA A 144 -16.03 -25.21 -4.96
CA ALA A 144 -17.08 -24.37 -4.38
C ALA A 144 -18.41 -25.11 -4.13
N ASP A 145 -18.69 -26.19 -4.87
CA ASP A 145 -19.85 -27.06 -4.66
C ASP A 145 -19.64 -28.12 -3.55
N GLY A 146 -18.48 -28.10 -2.88
CA GLY A 146 -18.09 -29.06 -1.85
C GLY A 146 -17.55 -30.39 -2.38
N SER A 147 -17.47 -30.56 -3.71
CA SER A 147 -16.89 -31.78 -4.30
C SER A 147 -15.37 -31.79 -4.17
N ILE A 148 -14.82 -32.99 -3.92
CA ILE A 148 -13.38 -33.20 -3.78
C ILE A 148 -12.86 -33.83 -5.08
N VAL A 149 -11.94 -33.15 -5.75
CA VAL A 149 -11.29 -33.63 -6.97
C VAL A 149 -9.78 -33.76 -6.76
N LYS A 150 -9.11 -34.56 -7.57
CA LYS A 150 -7.64 -34.60 -7.56
C LYS A 150 -7.09 -33.30 -8.14
N LEU A 151 -6.05 -32.75 -7.51
CA LEU A 151 -5.29 -31.64 -8.06
C LEU A 151 -4.73 -32.05 -9.42
N ASP A 152 -4.89 -31.19 -10.42
CA ASP A 152 -4.27 -31.33 -11.73
C ASP A 152 -3.08 -30.37 -11.82
N PRO A 153 -1.82 -30.86 -11.67
CA PRO A 153 -0.64 -30.02 -11.74
C PRO A 153 -0.37 -29.47 -13.14
N GLU A 154 -0.85 -30.15 -14.19
CA GLU A 154 -0.68 -29.68 -15.58
C GLU A 154 -1.55 -28.44 -15.79
N ARG A 155 -2.78 -28.44 -15.28
CA ARG A 155 -3.67 -27.28 -15.33
C ARG A 155 -3.05 -26.03 -14.69
N ILE A 156 -2.41 -26.18 -13.52
CA ILE A 156 -1.72 -25.07 -12.84
C ILE A 156 -0.54 -24.57 -13.69
N ARG A 157 0.23 -25.50 -14.27
CA ARG A 157 1.36 -25.15 -15.13
C ARG A 157 0.92 -24.38 -16.37
N GLU A 158 -0.18 -24.79 -17.00
CA GLU A 158 -0.77 -24.08 -18.15
C GLU A 158 -1.17 -22.64 -17.78
N ILE A 159 -1.84 -22.47 -16.64
CA ILE A 159 -2.28 -21.15 -16.14
C ILE A 159 -1.07 -20.23 -15.91
N VAL A 160 -0.04 -20.74 -15.23
CA VAL A 160 1.18 -19.98 -14.93
C VAL A 160 1.95 -19.64 -16.21
N TYR A 161 2.04 -20.59 -17.14
CA TYR A 161 2.71 -20.38 -18.42
C TYR A 161 2.04 -19.28 -19.25
N GLU A 162 0.71 -19.33 -19.38
CA GLU A 162 -0.03 -18.29 -20.12
C GLU A 162 0.05 -16.93 -19.43
N ALA A 163 0.08 -16.89 -18.09
CA ALA A 163 0.29 -15.63 -17.36
C ALA A 163 1.67 -15.00 -17.67
N CYS A 164 2.73 -15.79 -17.79
CA CYS A 164 4.09 -15.33 -18.12
C CYS A 164 4.35 -15.11 -19.63
N LYS A 165 3.45 -15.56 -20.50
CA LYS A 165 3.68 -15.55 -21.95
C LYS A 165 3.92 -14.16 -22.51
N GLY A 166 5.04 -13.98 -23.23
CA GLY A 166 5.41 -12.69 -23.82
C GLY A 166 5.78 -11.61 -22.80
N LEU A 167 6.13 -12.00 -21.57
CA LEU A 167 6.74 -11.12 -20.58
C LEU A 167 8.22 -11.45 -20.47
N ASP A 168 9.06 -10.46 -20.77
CA ASP A 168 10.52 -10.62 -20.74
C ASP A 168 11.01 -10.95 -19.32
N GLU A 169 12.03 -11.80 -19.25
CA GLU A 169 12.76 -12.15 -18.01
C GLU A 169 11.89 -12.81 -16.90
N THR A 170 10.64 -13.18 -17.20
CA THR A 170 9.80 -13.97 -16.29
C THR A 170 9.97 -15.47 -16.50
N SER A 171 10.30 -16.21 -15.43
CA SER A 171 10.34 -17.68 -15.42
C SER A 171 9.00 -18.25 -14.96
N ALA A 172 8.25 -18.85 -15.89
CA ALA A 172 7.03 -19.62 -15.59
C ALA A 172 7.34 -20.86 -14.74
N GLN A 173 8.51 -21.47 -14.97
CA GLN A 173 8.95 -22.65 -14.20
C GLN A 173 9.17 -22.30 -12.73
N ASP A 174 9.85 -21.19 -12.46
CA ASP A 174 10.11 -20.77 -11.09
C ASP A 174 8.82 -20.37 -10.38
N LEU A 175 7.94 -19.65 -11.09
CA LEU A 175 6.63 -19.27 -10.56
C LEU A 175 5.79 -20.52 -10.23
N ASN A 176 5.76 -21.50 -11.13
CA ASN A 176 5.06 -22.76 -10.87
C ASN A 176 5.67 -23.50 -9.67
N GLY A 177 7.00 -23.54 -9.55
CA GLY A 177 7.68 -24.13 -8.40
C GLY A 177 7.29 -23.47 -7.08
N GLU A 178 7.16 -22.15 -7.07
CA GLU A 178 6.71 -21.40 -5.90
C GLU A 178 5.23 -21.71 -5.57
N VAL A 179 4.34 -21.70 -6.57
CA VAL A 179 2.93 -22.02 -6.40
C VAL A 179 2.77 -23.42 -5.77
N MET A 180 3.44 -24.43 -6.33
CA MET A 180 3.34 -25.81 -5.84
C MET A 180 3.77 -25.98 -4.38
N ARG A 181 4.69 -25.13 -3.87
CA ARG A 181 5.09 -25.14 -2.45
C ARG A 181 4.05 -24.56 -1.52
N MET A 182 3.14 -23.72 -2.03
CA MET A 182 2.09 -23.08 -1.24
C MET A 182 0.81 -23.93 -1.17
N LEU A 183 0.68 -24.94 -2.03
CA LEU A 183 -0.48 -25.84 -2.04
C LEU A 183 -0.37 -26.84 -0.88
N TYR A 184 -1.52 -27.24 -0.34
CA TYR A 184 -1.65 -28.29 0.67
C TYR A 184 -2.85 -29.20 0.35
N ASP A 185 -2.91 -30.39 0.95
CA ASP A 185 -3.99 -31.34 0.68
C ASP A 185 -5.33 -30.82 1.22
N GLY A 186 -6.38 -30.89 0.39
CA GLY A 186 -7.72 -30.37 0.71
C GLY A 186 -7.91 -28.88 0.42
N ILE A 187 -6.91 -28.20 -0.17
CA ILE A 187 -6.97 -26.76 -0.51
C ILE A 187 -8.21 -26.42 -1.34
N THR A 188 -8.81 -25.26 -1.09
CA THR A 188 -9.97 -24.81 -1.85
C THR A 188 -9.57 -24.15 -3.17
N THR A 189 -10.48 -24.13 -4.15
CA THR A 189 -10.23 -23.42 -5.43
C THR A 189 -9.93 -21.92 -5.24
N GLU A 190 -10.57 -21.27 -4.27
CA GLU A 190 -10.33 -19.86 -3.95
C GLU A 190 -8.93 -19.64 -3.35
N GLU A 191 -8.43 -20.58 -2.54
CA GLU A 191 -7.07 -20.51 -2.01
C GLU A 191 -6.01 -20.78 -3.08
N ILE A 192 -6.30 -21.65 -4.06
CA ILE A 192 -5.41 -21.83 -5.23
C ILE A 192 -5.26 -20.52 -6.00
N ASP A 193 -6.38 -19.83 -6.28
CA ASP A 193 -6.37 -18.53 -6.94
C ASP A 193 -5.52 -17.50 -6.17
N LYS A 194 -5.68 -17.45 -4.84
CA LYS A 194 -4.88 -16.57 -3.96
C LYS A 194 -3.40 -16.96 -3.96
N ALA A 195 -3.08 -18.25 -3.94
CA ALA A 195 -1.72 -18.75 -3.97
C ALA A 195 -1.01 -18.39 -5.29
N LEU A 196 -1.69 -18.54 -6.42
CA LEU A 196 -1.20 -18.12 -7.74
C LEU A 196 -0.81 -16.64 -7.76
N ILE A 197 -1.72 -15.76 -7.31
CA ILE A 197 -1.49 -14.31 -7.27
C ILE A 197 -0.38 -13.97 -6.28
N LEU A 198 -0.37 -14.59 -5.09
CA LEU A 198 0.63 -14.31 -4.07
C LEU A 198 2.04 -14.73 -4.49
N ALA A 199 2.18 -15.89 -5.14
CA ALA A 199 3.44 -16.36 -5.71
C ALA A 199 3.96 -15.44 -6.82
N ALA A 200 3.07 -14.90 -7.66
CA ALA A 200 3.48 -13.91 -8.66
C ALA A 200 3.90 -12.58 -8.02
N LYS A 201 3.17 -12.13 -6.99
CA LYS A 201 3.47 -10.88 -6.27
C LYS A 201 4.80 -10.91 -5.54
N SER A 202 5.15 -12.03 -4.90
CA SER A 202 6.42 -12.15 -4.17
C SER A 202 7.64 -12.01 -5.09
N ARG A 203 7.48 -12.26 -6.40
CA ARG A 203 8.56 -12.13 -7.39
C ARG A 203 8.65 -10.75 -8.05
N ILE A 204 7.71 -9.83 -7.78
CA ILE A 204 7.74 -8.47 -8.34
C ILE A 204 9.00 -7.71 -7.89
N GLU A 205 9.49 -7.99 -6.68
CA GLU A 205 10.73 -7.38 -6.17
C GLU A 205 11.98 -7.85 -6.95
N ILE A 206 11.95 -9.07 -7.50
CA ILE A 206 13.04 -9.64 -8.29
C ILE A 206 12.96 -9.14 -9.73
N GLU A 207 11.76 -9.21 -10.33
CA GLU A 207 11.51 -8.81 -11.71
C GLU A 207 10.13 -8.12 -11.82
N PRO A 208 10.07 -6.81 -12.15
CA PRO A 208 8.83 -6.04 -12.22
C PRO A 208 7.76 -6.62 -13.15
N ASN A 209 8.13 -7.33 -14.22
CA ASN A 209 7.20 -7.93 -15.17
C ASN A 209 6.28 -8.99 -14.54
N TYR A 210 6.64 -9.56 -13.38
CA TYR A 210 5.72 -10.40 -12.61
C TYR A 210 4.47 -9.65 -12.14
N SER A 211 4.46 -8.31 -12.13
CA SER A 211 3.26 -7.50 -11.89
C SER A 211 2.19 -7.71 -12.98
N TYR A 212 2.60 -7.89 -14.24
CA TYR A 212 1.66 -8.21 -15.32
C TYR A 212 1.22 -9.67 -15.26
N ALA A 213 2.10 -10.60 -14.87
CA ALA A 213 1.72 -11.99 -14.64
C ALA A 213 0.67 -12.10 -13.52
N ALA A 214 0.88 -11.41 -12.40
CA ALA A 214 -0.08 -11.33 -11.29
C ALA A 214 -1.41 -10.70 -11.72
N ALA A 215 -1.37 -9.65 -12.56
CA ALA A 215 -2.58 -9.06 -13.14
C ALA A 215 -3.34 -10.05 -14.02
N ARG A 216 -2.65 -10.80 -14.90
CA ARG A 216 -3.27 -11.79 -15.78
C ARG A 216 -3.91 -12.94 -14.99
N LEU A 217 -3.30 -13.37 -13.89
CA LEU A 217 -3.88 -14.36 -12.98
C LEU A 217 -5.17 -13.82 -12.31
N LEU A 218 -5.14 -12.58 -11.81
CA LEU A 218 -6.34 -11.93 -11.27
C LEU A 218 -7.43 -11.75 -12.34
N LEU A 219 -7.05 -11.43 -13.57
CA LEU A 219 -7.98 -11.23 -14.68
C LEU A 219 -8.79 -12.51 -15.00
N GLN A 220 -8.18 -13.69 -14.89
CA GLN A 220 -8.89 -14.96 -15.05
C GLN A 220 -10.00 -15.15 -14.01
N ILE A 221 -9.73 -14.76 -12.76
CA ILE A 221 -10.74 -14.78 -11.68
C ILE A 221 -11.90 -13.84 -12.03
N ILE A 222 -11.57 -12.60 -12.44
CA ILE A 222 -12.57 -11.59 -12.80
C ILE A 222 -13.46 -12.07 -13.94
N TYR A 223 -12.89 -12.68 -14.97
CA TYR A 223 -13.65 -13.22 -16.09
C TYR A 223 -14.56 -14.38 -15.67
N ARG A 224 -14.03 -15.36 -14.92
CA ARG A 224 -14.81 -16.51 -14.43
C ARG A 224 -15.97 -16.05 -13.54
N GLU A 225 -15.72 -15.09 -12.66
CA GLU A 225 -16.73 -14.53 -11.76
C GLU A 225 -17.81 -13.74 -12.53
N SER A 226 -17.38 -12.83 -13.42
CA SER A 226 -18.28 -11.89 -14.12
C SER A 226 -19.11 -12.56 -15.22
N LEU A 227 -18.51 -13.49 -15.98
CA LEU A 227 -19.20 -14.21 -17.05
C LEU A 227 -19.96 -15.44 -16.52
N GLY A 228 -19.58 -15.97 -15.35
CA GLY A 228 -20.22 -17.13 -14.74
C GLY A 228 -19.96 -18.45 -15.47
N VAL A 229 -18.97 -18.47 -16.35
CA VAL A 229 -18.56 -19.64 -17.13
C VAL A 229 -17.04 -19.76 -17.10
N ASP A 230 -16.54 -20.99 -16.99
CA ASP A 230 -15.11 -21.28 -17.12
C ASP A 230 -14.78 -21.39 -18.61
N CYS A 231 -14.44 -20.26 -19.23
CA CYS A 231 -14.12 -20.20 -20.65
C CYS A 231 -12.65 -20.54 -20.91
N GLN A 232 -12.42 -21.45 -21.86
CA GLN A 232 -11.10 -21.56 -22.45
C GLN A 232 -10.77 -20.28 -23.23
N GLN A 233 -9.49 -19.93 -23.29
CA GLN A 233 -9.01 -18.66 -23.84
C GLN A 233 -9.45 -18.42 -25.30
N LEU A 234 -9.57 -19.48 -26.11
CA LEU A 234 -10.02 -19.40 -27.50
C LEU A 234 -11.49 -18.98 -27.65
N GLU A 235 -12.32 -19.25 -26.64
CA GLU A 235 -13.75 -18.93 -26.62
C GLU A 235 -14.06 -17.68 -25.78
N LEU A 236 -13.07 -17.14 -25.07
CA LEU A 236 -13.24 -16.03 -24.14
C LEU A 236 -13.78 -14.80 -24.86
N GLU A 237 -13.19 -14.43 -26.01
CA GLU A 237 -13.60 -13.24 -26.75
C GLU A 237 -15.05 -13.34 -27.27
N ILE A 238 -15.41 -14.49 -27.84
CA ILE A 238 -16.76 -14.76 -28.34
C ILE A 238 -17.76 -14.71 -27.18
N THR A 239 -17.42 -15.34 -26.06
CA THR A 239 -18.28 -15.37 -24.89
C THR A 239 -18.44 -13.99 -24.28
N HIS A 240 -17.35 -13.24 -24.13
CA HIS A 240 -17.34 -11.87 -23.64
C HIS A 240 -18.26 -10.98 -24.48
N ARG A 241 -18.05 -10.94 -25.80
CA ARG A 241 -18.90 -10.16 -26.70
C ARG A 241 -20.38 -10.54 -26.57
N ARG A 242 -20.70 -11.84 -26.53
CA ARG A 242 -22.08 -12.34 -26.37
C ARG A 242 -22.71 -11.96 -25.02
N TYR A 243 -21.93 -11.98 -23.93
CA TYR A 243 -22.44 -11.74 -22.58
C TYR A 243 -22.63 -10.26 -22.23
N PHE A 244 -22.18 -9.33 -23.09
CA PHE A 244 -22.30 -7.89 -22.81
C PHE A 244 -23.76 -7.46 -22.55
N LYS A 245 -24.71 -7.95 -23.36
CA LYS A 245 -26.14 -7.66 -23.15
C LYS A 245 -26.64 -8.23 -21.82
N ASN A 246 -26.26 -9.46 -21.46
CA ASN A 246 -26.62 -10.07 -20.18
C ASN A 246 -26.09 -9.25 -18.99
N TYR A 247 -24.88 -8.70 -19.11
CA TYR A 247 -24.30 -7.77 -18.13
C TYR A 247 -25.17 -6.52 -17.95
N LEU A 248 -25.58 -5.87 -19.06
CA LEU A 248 -26.45 -4.70 -19.00
C LEU A 248 -27.81 -5.04 -18.37
N ASP A 249 -28.46 -6.11 -18.83
CA ASP A 249 -29.76 -6.56 -18.31
C ASP A 249 -29.69 -6.86 -16.81
N ALA A 250 -28.65 -7.57 -16.35
CA ALA A 250 -28.46 -7.88 -14.93
C ALA A 250 -28.20 -6.63 -14.08
N GLY A 251 -27.36 -5.71 -14.58
CA GLY A 251 -27.07 -4.45 -13.89
C GLY A 251 -28.28 -3.53 -13.82
N ILE A 252 -29.13 -3.49 -14.85
CA ILE A 252 -30.38 -2.72 -14.86
C ILE A 252 -31.40 -3.34 -13.90
N ALA A 253 -31.58 -4.66 -13.94
CA ALA A 253 -32.49 -5.37 -13.03
C ALA A 253 -32.12 -5.17 -11.55
N ALA A 254 -30.83 -5.07 -11.24
CA ALA A 254 -30.33 -4.78 -9.90
C ALA A 254 -30.30 -3.28 -9.54
N GLY A 255 -30.81 -2.39 -10.40
CA GLY A 255 -30.82 -0.95 -10.18
C GLY A 255 -29.42 -0.32 -10.13
N ARG A 256 -28.42 -0.94 -10.77
CA ARG A 256 -27.03 -0.45 -10.82
C ARG A 256 -26.72 0.33 -12.10
N LEU A 257 -27.40 0.03 -13.20
CA LEU A 257 -27.19 0.63 -14.51
C LEU A 257 -28.43 1.40 -14.99
N SER A 258 -28.20 2.42 -15.82
CA SER A 258 -29.30 3.11 -16.50
C SER A 258 -29.87 2.25 -17.63
N PRO A 259 -31.20 2.13 -17.75
CA PRO A 259 -31.85 1.49 -18.90
C PRO A 259 -31.48 2.13 -20.25
N ASP A 260 -31.09 3.41 -20.26
CA ASP A 260 -30.73 4.14 -21.48
C ASP A 260 -29.52 3.53 -22.20
N LEU A 261 -28.68 2.78 -21.49
CA LEU A 261 -27.56 2.05 -22.10
C LEU A 261 -28.01 1.01 -23.12
N LEU A 262 -29.23 0.48 -23.01
CA LEU A 262 -29.80 -0.46 -23.99
C LEU A 262 -30.29 0.23 -25.26
N THR A 263 -30.32 1.57 -25.31
CA THR A 263 -30.76 2.32 -26.50
C THR A 263 -29.66 2.53 -27.53
N TYR A 264 -28.43 2.14 -27.21
CA TYR A 264 -27.29 2.13 -28.13
C TYR A 264 -27.40 0.98 -29.13
N ASP A 265 -26.76 1.13 -30.29
CA ASP A 265 -26.45 -0.01 -31.17
C ASP A 265 -25.40 -0.91 -30.50
N LEU A 266 -25.88 -1.95 -29.81
CA LEU A 266 -25.03 -2.88 -29.07
C LEU A 266 -24.11 -3.71 -29.99
N GLU A 267 -24.48 -3.95 -31.25
CA GLU A 267 -23.61 -4.68 -32.19
C GLU A 267 -22.36 -3.86 -32.49
N LYS A 268 -22.55 -2.56 -32.78
CA LYS A 268 -21.44 -1.61 -33.02
C LYS A 268 -20.57 -1.42 -31.77
N ILE A 269 -21.19 -1.29 -30.59
CA ILE A 269 -20.48 -1.15 -29.30
C ILE A 269 -19.66 -2.40 -28.97
N VAL A 270 -20.28 -3.59 -29.06
CA VAL A 270 -19.60 -4.84 -28.75
C VAL A 270 -18.48 -5.12 -29.73
N ALA A 271 -18.63 -4.78 -31.03
CA ALA A 271 -17.59 -4.92 -32.03
C ALA A 271 -16.32 -4.11 -31.70
N ALA A 272 -16.47 -2.97 -31.02
CA ALA A 272 -15.35 -2.10 -30.64
C ALA A 272 -14.52 -2.61 -29.45
N LEU A 273 -15.03 -3.56 -28.66
CA LEU A 273 -14.32 -4.10 -27.50
C LEU A 273 -13.01 -4.80 -27.92
N GLU A 274 -11.93 -4.52 -27.19
CA GLU A 274 -10.59 -5.04 -27.43
C GLU A 274 -10.01 -5.64 -26.13
N LEU A 275 -10.17 -6.95 -25.97
CA LEU A 275 -9.77 -7.67 -24.74
C LEU A 275 -8.27 -7.66 -24.51
N THR A 276 -7.46 -7.56 -25.57
CA THR A 276 -5.99 -7.54 -25.43
C THR A 276 -5.52 -6.34 -24.60
N ARG A 277 -6.33 -5.28 -24.47
CA ARG A 277 -6.04 -4.12 -23.62
C ARG A 277 -6.03 -4.46 -22.13
N ASP A 278 -6.68 -5.54 -21.69
CA ASP A 278 -6.60 -5.95 -20.29
C ASP A 278 -5.19 -6.37 -19.89
N HIS A 279 -4.38 -6.85 -20.85
CA HIS A 279 -2.98 -7.21 -20.59
C HIS A 279 -2.08 -5.99 -20.35
N LYS A 280 -2.59 -4.76 -20.54
CA LYS A 280 -1.88 -3.53 -20.18
C LYS A 280 -1.89 -3.25 -18.67
N PHE A 281 -2.78 -3.88 -17.91
CA PHE A 281 -2.85 -3.64 -16.47
C PHE A 281 -1.64 -4.25 -15.74
N ALA A 282 -0.97 -3.43 -14.95
CA ALA A 282 -0.18 -3.92 -13.82
C ALA A 282 -1.10 -4.35 -12.67
N TYR A 283 -0.62 -5.23 -11.80
CA TYR A 283 -1.44 -5.85 -10.75
C TYR A 283 -2.18 -4.84 -9.88
N ILE A 284 -1.50 -3.79 -9.41
CA ILE A 284 -2.11 -2.78 -8.53
C ILE A 284 -3.26 -2.01 -9.21
N GLY A 285 -3.17 -1.80 -10.54
CA GLY A 285 -4.20 -1.14 -11.32
C GLY A 285 -5.45 -2.01 -11.43
N LEU A 286 -5.25 -3.29 -11.77
CA LEU A 286 -6.36 -4.25 -11.89
C LEU A 286 -7.02 -4.52 -10.53
N GLN A 287 -6.22 -4.73 -9.48
CA GLN A 287 -6.71 -4.91 -8.11
C GLN A 287 -7.53 -3.68 -7.67
N THR A 288 -7.06 -2.47 -7.98
CA THR A 288 -7.79 -1.23 -7.64
C THR A 288 -9.17 -1.18 -8.29
N ILE A 289 -9.28 -1.51 -9.58
CA ILE A 289 -10.59 -1.49 -10.25
C ILE A 289 -11.47 -2.63 -9.75
N TYR A 290 -10.92 -3.82 -9.51
CA TYR A 290 -11.64 -4.96 -8.97
C TYR A 290 -12.26 -4.67 -7.59
N ASP A 291 -11.45 -4.14 -6.66
CA ASP A 291 -11.89 -3.92 -5.28
C ASP A 291 -12.97 -2.84 -5.17
N ARG A 292 -12.88 -1.79 -6.01
CA ARG A 292 -13.66 -0.57 -5.79
C ARG A 292 -14.61 -0.23 -6.94
N TYR A 293 -14.20 -0.41 -8.19
CA TYR A 293 -14.84 0.19 -9.37
C TYR A 293 -15.74 -0.75 -10.15
N LEU A 294 -15.33 -2.02 -10.32
CA LEU A 294 -16.13 -3.00 -11.03
C LEU A 294 -17.46 -3.21 -10.30
N LEU A 295 -18.56 -3.13 -11.05
CA LEU A 295 -19.89 -3.32 -10.47
C LEU A 295 -20.07 -4.72 -9.92
N HIS A 296 -20.79 -4.80 -8.79
CA HIS A 296 -21.07 -6.04 -8.09
C HIS A 296 -22.50 -6.09 -7.55
N ILE A 297 -23.02 -7.32 -7.47
CA ILE A 297 -24.31 -7.67 -6.88
C ILE A 297 -24.02 -8.70 -5.79
N GLU A 298 -24.41 -8.40 -4.54
CA GLU A 298 -24.23 -9.31 -3.39
C GLU A 298 -22.78 -9.85 -3.23
N GLY A 299 -21.80 -9.00 -3.52
CA GLY A 299 -20.37 -9.30 -3.44
C GLY A 299 -19.77 -9.85 -4.74
N ARG A 300 -20.58 -10.45 -5.62
CA ARG A 300 -20.12 -11.00 -6.91
C ARG A 300 -19.95 -9.92 -7.97
N ARG A 301 -18.80 -9.84 -8.61
CA ARG A 301 -18.56 -8.98 -9.78
C ARG A 301 -19.41 -9.41 -10.96
N ILE A 302 -20.01 -8.42 -11.62
CA ILE A 302 -20.77 -8.61 -12.87
C ILE A 302 -20.09 -7.94 -14.07
N GLU A 303 -18.99 -7.22 -13.82
CA GLU A 303 -18.36 -6.32 -14.77
C GLU A 303 -16.90 -6.71 -14.98
N THR A 304 -16.51 -6.85 -16.25
CA THR A 304 -15.11 -7.04 -16.65
C THR A 304 -14.43 -5.69 -16.90
N PRO A 305 -13.09 -5.59 -16.96
CA PRO A 305 -12.44 -4.29 -17.16
C PRO A 305 -12.83 -3.62 -18.48
N GLN A 306 -13.01 -4.38 -19.56
CA GLN A 306 -13.46 -3.83 -20.84
C GLN A 306 -14.93 -3.35 -20.79
N TYR A 307 -15.81 -4.06 -20.08
CA TYR A 307 -17.17 -3.58 -19.85
C TYR A 307 -17.18 -2.31 -19.01
N PHE A 308 -16.33 -2.23 -18.00
CA PHE A 308 -16.15 -1.05 -17.17
C PHE A 308 -15.78 0.19 -18.00
N TRP A 309 -14.76 0.08 -18.86
CA TRP A 309 -14.39 1.18 -19.75
C TRP A 309 -15.50 1.55 -20.73
N MET A 310 -16.19 0.55 -21.29
CA MET A 310 -17.28 0.79 -22.23
C MET A 310 -18.49 1.44 -21.56
N ARG A 311 -18.89 0.98 -20.37
CA ARG A 311 -19.97 1.59 -19.58
C ARG A 311 -19.69 3.07 -19.33
N VAL A 312 -18.49 3.40 -18.85
CA VAL A 312 -18.12 4.79 -18.58
C VAL A 312 -18.25 5.62 -19.85
N SER A 313 -17.76 5.10 -20.96
CA SER A 313 -17.79 5.76 -22.27
C SER A 313 -19.20 5.99 -22.79
N MET A 314 -20.06 4.95 -22.74
CA MET A 314 -21.48 5.05 -23.09
C MET A 314 -22.22 6.01 -22.15
N GLY A 315 -21.88 6.03 -20.86
CA GLY A 315 -22.45 6.97 -19.89
C GLY A 315 -22.15 8.42 -20.23
N LEU A 316 -20.91 8.71 -20.65
CA LEU A 316 -20.48 10.05 -21.04
C LEU A 316 -21.06 10.49 -22.39
N ALA A 317 -21.26 9.56 -23.33
CA ALA A 317 -21.74 9.85 -24.67
C ALA A 317 -23.27 9.89 -24.80
N MET A 318 -24.04 9.70 -23.70
CA MET A 318 -25.50 9.54 -23.77
C MET A 318 -26.25 10.69 -24.47
N GLN A 319 -25.69 11.90 -24.43
CA GLN A 319 -26.30 13.12 -24.96
C GLN A 319 -25.54 13.68 -26.18
N GLU A 320 -24.66 12.88 -26.78
CA GLU A 320 -23.95 13.24 -28.02
C GLU A 320 -24.84 13.03 -29.25
N ASP A 321 -24.56 13.76 -30.34
CA ASP A 321 -25.31 13.61 -31.60
C ASP A 321 -25.09 12.23 -32.23
N ASP A 322 -23.82 11.78 -32.28
CA ASP A 322 -23.42 10.41 -32.68
C ASP A 322 -22.90 9.66 -31.46
N ARG A 323 -23.84 9.17 -30.66
CA ARG A 323 -23.59 8.52 -29.36
C ARG A 323 -22.62 7.35 -29.50
N GLU A 324 -22.83 6.47 -30.48
CA GLU A 324 -21.98 5.30 -30.70
C GLU A 324 -20.55 5.69 -31.10
N ALA A 325 -20.37 6.62 -32.04
CA ALA A 325 -19.04 7.04 -32.44
C ALA A 325 -18.27 7.67 -31.26
N ARG A 326 -18.94 8.52 -30.47
CA ARG A 326 -18.34 9.16 -29.29
C ARG A 326 -18.03 8.16 -28.18
N ALA A 327 -18.93 7.23 -27.90
CA ALA A 327 -18.69 6.16 -26.93
C ALA A 327 -17.46 5.31 -27.32
N ILE A 328 -17.32 4.96 -28.59
CA ILE A 328 -16.16 4.20 -29.07
C ILE A 328 -14.86 5.03 -28.99
N GLU A 329 -14.91 6.32 -29.32
CA GLU A 329 -13.77 7.22 -29.18
C GLU A 329 -13.32 7.33 -27.71
N PHE A 330 -14.25 7.59 -26.79
CA PHE A 330 -13.96 7.68 -25.36
C PHE A 330 -13.43 6.35 -24.82
N TYR A 331 -14.03 5.22 -25.24
CA TYR A 331 -13.57 3.89 -24.86
C TYR A 331 -12.13 3.65 -25.29
N ASN A 332 -11.78 4.04 -26.52
CA ASN A 332 -10.42 3.90 -27.03
C ASN A 332 -9.41 4.69 -26.20
N VAL A 333 -9.73 5.94 -25.85
CA VAL A 333 -8.85 6.77 -25.03
C VAL A 333 -8.68 6.23 -23.60
N LEU A 334 -9.78 5.79 -22.98
CA LEU A 334 -9.80 5.28 -21.60
C LEU A 334 -9.10 3.92 -21.47
N SER A 335 -9.46 2.95 -22.32
CA SER A 335 -8.94 1.58 -22.23
C SER A 335 -7.49 1.42 -22.71
N THR A 336 -6.92 2.42 -23.42
CA THR A 336 -5.49 2.46 -23.72
C THR A 336 -4.67 3.27 -22.71
N PHE A 337 -5.32 3.81 -21.67
CA PHE A 337 -4.73 4.64 -20.61
C PHE A 337 -4.12 5.95 -21.11
N HIS A 338 -4.53 6.47 -22.27
CA HIS A 338 -4.09 7.80 -22.73
C HIS A 338 -4.69 8.92 -21.87
N PHE A 339 -5.88 8.68 -21.33
CA PHE A 339 -6.51 9.53 -20.33
C PHE A 339 -7.37 8.64 -19.42
N VAL A 340 -7.54 9.05 -18.17
CA VAL A 340 -8.40 8.37 -17.21
C VAL A 340 -9.25 9.42 -16.51
N SER A 341 -10.57 9.26 -16.54
CA SER A 341 -11.49 10.17 -15.89
C SER A 341 -11.35 10.14 -14.36
N SER A 342 -11.89 11.16 -13.70
CA SER A 342 -11.91 11.23 -12.24
C SER A 342 -12.72 10.07 -11.62
N THR A 343 -12.41 9.76 -10.36
CA THR A 343 -13.04 8.65 -9.62
C THR A 343 -14.58 8.64 -9.66
N PRO A 344 -15.32 9.74 -9.42
CA PRO A 344 -16.78 9.69 -9.49
C PRO A 344 -17.30 9.45 -10.91
N THR A 345 -16.62 9.98 -11.93
CA THR A 345 -16.98 9.67 -13.32
C THR A 345 -16.86 8.16 -13.58
N LEU A 346 -15.76 7.54 -13.17
CA LEU A 346 -15.57 6.10 -13.31
C LEU A 346 -16.61 5.27 -12.52
N PHE A 347 -16.98 5.72 -11.32
CA PHE A 347 -17.98 5.03 -10.50
C PHE A 347 -19.41 5.16 -11.04
N ASN A 348 -19.78 6.35 -11.51
CA ASN A 348 -21.19 6.71 -11.65
C ASN A 348 -21.64 6.85 -13.12
N ALA A 349 -20.73 7.00 -14.08
CA ALA A 349 -21.11 7.05 -15.49
C ALA A 349 -21.82 5.76 -15.92
N GLY A 350 -22.96 5.91 -16.58
CA GLY A 350 -23.81 4.79 -17.02
C GLY A 350 -24.69 4.18 -15.92
N THR A 351 -24.65 4.69 -14.69
CA THR A 351 -25.52 4.25 -13.58
C THR A 351 -26.83 5.06 -13.52
N LEU A 352 -27.76 4.69 -12.63
CA LEU A 352 -29.01 5.45 -12.45
C LEU A 352 -28.79 6.86 -11.89
N HIS A 353 -27.76 7.06 -11.06
CA HIS A 353 -27.46 8.36 -10.45
C HIS A 353 -26.05 8.79 -10.83
N GLN A 354 -25.95 9.57 -11.91
CA GLN A 354 -24.69 9.94 -12.56
C GLN A 354 -24.06 11.19 -11.93
N GLN A 355 -23.67 11.13 -10.65
CA GLN A 355 -22.87 12.19 -10.00
C GLN A 355 -21.41 12.11 -10.50
N LEU A 356 -21.12 12.74 -11.64
CA LEU A 356 -19.81 12.59 -12.31
C LEU A 356 -18.70 13.47 -11.71
N SER A 357 -19.08 14.55 -11.02
CA SER A 357 -18.15 15.53 -10.44
C SER A 357 -17.86 15.25 -8.97
N SER A 358 -16.59 15.34 -8.59
CA SER A 358 -16.14 15.09 -7.21
C SER A 358 -16.02 16.33 -6.36
N CYS A 359 -15.72 17.50 -6.90
CA CYS A 359 -15.22 18.61 -6.09
C CYS A 359 -16.20 19.77 -6.11
N TYR A 360 -16.60 20.22 -4.92
CA TYR A 360 -17.54 21.31 -4.75
C TYR A 360 -16.93 22.37 -3.84
N LEU A 361 -17.22 23.63 -4.15
CA LEU A 361 -16.85 24.77 -3.34
C LEU A 361 -18.11 25.50 -2.90
N SER A 362 -18.18 25.90 -1.64
CA SER A 362 -19.24 26.74 -1.10
C SER A 362 -18.66 27.85 -0.24
N THR A 363 -19.33 29.00 -0.21
CA THR A 363 -19.08 30.07 0.75
C THR A 363 -20.24 30.11 1.73
N ILE A 364 -19.94 30.26 3.02
CA ILE A 364 -20.95 30.22 4.08
C ILE A 364 -21.22 31.65 4.51
N MET A 365 -22.46 32.11 4.28
CA MET A 365 -22.92 33.42 4.76
C MET A 365 -23.20 33.40 6.27
N ASP A 366 -23.03 34.57 6.91
CA ASP A 366 -23.16 34.79 8.36
C ASP A 366 -24.63 34.84 8.86
N GLU A 367 -25.39 33.80 8.51
CA GLU A 367 -26.78 33.59 8.94
C GLU A 367 -26.98 32.13 9.33
N LEU A 368 -27.62 31.89 10.48
CA LEU A 368 -27.78 30.54 11.04
C LEU A 368 -28.45 29.58 10.06
N GLU A 369 -29.48 30.04 9.36
CA GLU A 369 -30.20 29.26 8.35
C GLU A 369 -29.28 28.87 7.19
N HIS A 370 -28.43 29.79 6.72
CA HIS A 370 -27.48 29.53 5.65
C HIS A 370 -26.37 28.58 6.09
N ILE A 371 -25.84 28.73 7.32
CA ILE A 371 -24.84 27.83 7.90
C ILE A 371 -25.35 26.38 7.88
N PHE A 372 -26.54 26.14 8.44
CA PHE A 372 -27.10 24.78 8.48
C PHE A 372 -27.58 24.27 7.12
N LYS A 373 -27.99 25.17 6.21
CA LYS A 373 -28.23 24.79 4.81
C LYS A 373 -26.96 24.24 4.16
N VAL A 374 -25.83 24.92 4.29
CA VAL A 374 -24.56 24.45 3.68
C VAL A 374 -24.12 23.13 4.30
N VAL A 375 -24.26 22.95 5.62
CA VAL A 375 -23.99 21.64 6.26
C VAL A 375 -24.88 20.53 5.69
N SER A 376 -26.16 20.82 5.42
CA SER A 376 -27.08 19.87 4.77
C SER A 376 -26.70 19.60 3.30
N ASP A 377 -26.25 20.62 2.57
CA ASP A 377 -25.77 20.49 1.20
C ASP A 377 -24.50 19.63 1.16
N ASP A 378 -23.55 19.89 2.06
CA ASP A 378 -22.31 19.14 2.25
C ASP A 378 -22.59 17.65 2.54
N ALA A 379 -23.55 17.36 3.41
CA ALA A 379 -24.02 16.00 3.66
C ALA A 379 -24.55 15.34 2.38
N SER A 380 -25.33 16.06 1.58
CA SER A 380 -25.91 15.53 0.34
C SER A 380 -24.85 15.29 -0.74
N LEU A 381 -23.87 16.19 -0.86
CA LEU A 381 -22.76 16.09 -1.81
C LEU A 381 -21.78 14.97 -1.41
N SER A 382 -21.46 14.84 -0.13
CA SER A 382 -20.57 13.79 0.38
C SER A 382 -21.16 12.39 0.20
N LYS A 383 -22.49 12.23 0.27
CA LYS A 383 -23.18 10.94 0.07
C LYS A 383 -22.74 10.21 -1.21
N TRP A 384 -22.48 10.96 -2.27
CA TRP A 384 -22.07 10.44 -3.59
C TRP A 384 -20.59 10.68 -3.89
N ALA A 385 -19.76 10.66 -2.86
CA ALA A 385 -18.32 10.80 -2.92
C ALA A 385 -17.81 12.18 -3.35
N GLY A 386 -18.56 13.25 -3.04
CA GLY A 386 -18.08 14.62 -3.14
C GLY A 386 -16.98 14.93 -2.11
N GLY A 387 -15.91 15.59 -2.55
CA GLY A 387 -14.97 16.33 -1.71
C GLY A 387 -15.37 17.80 -1.66
N LEU A 388 -15.21 18.41 -0.49
CA LEU A 388 -15.82 19.69 -0.16
C LEU A 388 -14.76 20.71 0.26
N GLY A 389 -14.81 21.89 -0.36
CA GLY A 389 -14.07 23.08 0.08
C GLY A 389 -15.08 24.13 0.53
N ASN A 390 -15.04 24.48 1.82
CA ASN A 390 -15.96 25.43 2.42
C ASN A 390 -15.20 26.68 2.82
N ASP A 391 -15.60 27.84 2.31
CA ASP A 391 -15.11 29.12 2.80
C ASP A 391 -15.98 29.61 3.97
N TRP A 392 -15.34 29.71 5.13
CA TRP A 392 -15.97 30.09 6.39
C TRP A 392 -15.64 31.53 6.81
N SER A 393 -14.97 32.30 5.95
CA SER A 393 -14.41 33.60 6.31
C SER A 393 -15.45 34.67 6.65
N ASN A 394 -16.70 34.50 6.20
CA ASN A 394 -17.78 35.44 6.49
C ASN A 394 -18.38 35.27 7.89
N ILE A 395 -18.19 34.14 8.56
CA ILE A 395 -18.81 33.88 9.86
C ILE A 395 -18.24 34.82 10.93
N ARG A 396 -19.11 35.53 11.65
CA ARG A 396 -18.65 36.45 12.70
C ARG A 396 -17.85 35.74 13.78
N ALA A 397 -16.78 36.39 14.24
CA ALA A 397 -15.84 35.82 15.19
C ALA A 397 -16.35 35.80 16.65
N THR A 398 -15.62 35.12 17.52
CA THR A 398 -15.92 35.01 18.95
C THR A 398 -16.02 36.39 19.61
N GLY A 399 -17.12 36.66 20.32
CA GLY A 399 -17.40 37.94 20.99
C GLY A 399 -18.21 38.94 20.14
N ALA A 400 -18.49 38.63 18.87
CA ALA A 400 -19.31 39.51 18.02
C ALA A 400 -20.77 39.54 18.48
N HIS A 401 -21.40 40.71 18.46
CA HIS A 401 -22.77 40.89 18.92
C HIS A 401 -23.80 40.22 17.98
N ILE A 402 -24.82 39.58 18.56
CA ILE A 402 -25.94 38.96 17.85
C ILE A 402 -27.22 39.76 18.10
N LYS A 403 -27.66 40.52 17.09
CA LYS A 403 -28.83 41.43 17.19
C LYS A 403 -30.11 40.74 17.69
N GLY A 404 -30.39 39.52 17.21
CA GLY A 404 -31.64 38.81 17.52
C GLY A 404 -31.70 38.21 18.92
N THR A 405 -30.63 37.53 19.36
CA THR A 405 -30.57 36.89 20.69
C THR A 405 -30.02 37.83 21.77
N ASN A 406 -29.53 39.01 21.38
CA ASN A 406 -28.86 39.97 22.25
C ASN A 406 -27.67 39.37 23.04
N GLY A 407 -27.03 38.34 22.46
CA GLY A 407 -25.86 37.66 23.02
C GLY A 407 -24.59 37.91 22.21
N GLU A 408 -23.55 37.13 22.52
CA GLU A 408 -22.25 37.15 21.84
C GLU A 408 -22.00 35.83 21.10
N SER A 409 -21.43 35.92 19.90
CA SER A 409 -21.03 34.77 19.08
C SER A 409 -19.93 33.97 19.77
N GLN A 410 -19.96 32.65 19.61
CA GLN A 410 -18.88 31.74 20.00
C GLN A 410 -17.87 31.50 18.86
N GLY A 411 -18.00 32.28 17.79
CA GLY A 411 -17.11 32.24 16.63
C GLY A 411 -17.39 31.08 15.69
N VAL A 412 -16.45 30.86 14.77
CA VAL A 412 -16.57 29.87 13.70
C VAL A 412 -16.34 28.43 14.20
N ILE A 413 -15.54 28.26 15.26
CA ILE A 413 -15.05 26.95 15.73
C ILE A 413 -16.18 25.95 16.08
N PRO A 414 -17.26 26.32 16.80
CA PRO A 414 -18.35 25.39 17.07
C PRO A 414 -19.10 24.92 15.82
N PHE A 415 -19.25 25.77 14.80
CA PHE A 415 -19.87 25.36 13.54
C PHE A 415 -18.97 24.43 12.73
N LEU A 416 -17.66 24.67 12.74
CA LEU A 416 -16.68 23.74 12.17
C LEU A 416 -16.72 22.35 12.85
N LYS A 417 -17.04 22.29 14.15
CA LYS A 417 -17.25 21.02 14.85
C LYS A 417 -18.48 20.27 14.32
N VAL A 418 -19.57 20.96 14.03
CA VAL A 418 -20.76 20.36 13.39
C VAL A 418 -20.42 19.83 11.99
N ALA A 419 -19.66 20.59 11.21
CA ALA A 419 -19.20 20.20 9.88
C ALA A 419 -18.27 18.95 9.95
N ASN A 420 -17.36 18.90 10.91
CA ASN A 420 -16.51 17.74 11.20
C ASN A 420 -17.34 16.46 11.41
N ASP A 421 -18.31 16.52 12.32
CA ASP A 421 -19.10 15.35 12.69
C ASP A 421 -20.05 14.94 11.55
N THR A 422 -20.46 15.89 10.71
CA THR A 422 -21.20 15.62 9.47
C THR A 422 -20.34 14.85 8.46
N ALA A 423 -19.07 15.23 8.29
CA ALA A 423 -18.14 14.51 7.40
C ALA A 423 -17.91 13.06 7.85
N VAL A 424 -17.87 12.80 9.16
CA VAL A 424 -17.78 11.46 9.74
C VAL A 424 -19.07 10.65 9.48
N ALA A 425 -20.23 11.28 9.66
CA ALA A 425 -21.53 10.61 9.48
C ALA A 425 -21.78 10.18 8.03
N VAL A 426 -21.38 11.01 7.05
CA VAL A 426 -21.69 10.81 5.63
C VAL A 426 -20.48 10.29 4.84
N ASN A 427 -19.92 9.17 5.31
CA ASN A 427 -18.67 8.56 4.87
C ASN A 427 -18.67 8.01 3.41
N GLN A 428 -19.02 8.84 2.44
CA GLN A 428 -19.07 8.61 0.99
C GLN A 428 -19.66 7.26 0.56
N GLY A 429 -20.80 6.92 1.15
CA GLY A 429 -21.51 5.66 0.86
C GLY A 429 -20.71 4.40 1.24
N GLY A 430 -19.76 4.50 2.18
CA GLY A 430 -18.91 3.40 2.64
C GLY A 430 -17.74 3.06 1.71
N LYS A 431 -17.56 3.79 0.60
CA LYS A 431 -16.49 3.51 -0.38
C LYS A 431 -15.13 4.11 0.02
N ARG A 432 -15.12 5.29 0.64
CA ARG A 432 -13.90 5.98 1.11
C ARG A 432 -14.22 6.98 2.21
N LYS A 433 -13.19 7.42 2.93
CA LYS A 433 -13.33 8.47 3.95
C LYS A 433 -13.84 9.78 3.35
N GLY A 434 -14.86 10.38 3.96
CA GLY A 434 -15.29 11.75 3.70
C GLY A 434 -14.12 12.73 3.82
N ALA A 435 -14.03 13.71 2.92
CA ALA A 435 -12.98 14.73 2.95
C ALA A 435 -13.59 16.11 2.74
N MET A 436 -13.45 16.94 3.76
CA MET A 436 -13.94 18.33 3.79
C MET A 436 -12.78 19.23 4.23
N CYS A 437 -12.67 20.41 3.63
CA CYS A 437 -11.66 21.40 3.96
C CYS A 437 -12.33 22.76 4.25
N ALA A 438 -12.10 23.29 5.45
CA ALA A 438 -12.52 24.64 5.80
C ALA A 438 -11.41 25.64 5.45
N TYR A 439 -11.78 26.76 4.83
CA TYR A 439 -10.92 27.89 4.52
C TYR A 439 -11.25 29.07 5.43
N LEU A 440 -10.22 29.77 5.90
CA LEU A 440 -10.36 30.97 6.71
C LEU A 440 -9.30 32.02 6.36
N GLU A 441 -9.73 33.27 6.17
CA GLU A 441 -8.82 34.39 5.90
C GLU A 441 -7.93 34.76 7.10
N THR A 442 -6.69 35.18 6.80
CA THR A 442 -5.64 35.40 7.81
C THR A 442 -5.91 36.58 8.76
N TRP A 443 -6.79 37.51 8.41
CA TRP A 443 -7.21 38.61 9.30
C TRP A 443 -8.41 38.25 10.18
N HIS A 444 -8.98 37.06 10.05
CA HIS A 444 -10.12 36.66 10.86
C HIS A 444 -9.75 36.58 12.35
N LEU A 445 -10.60 37.09 13.24
CA LEU A 445 -10.28 37.18 14.68
C LEU A 445 -10.07 35.80 15.35
N ASP A 446 -10.80 34.78 14.90
CA ASP A 446 -10.65 33.39 15.35
C ASP A 446 -9.45 32.65 14.69
N ILE A 447 -8.61 33.32 13.88
CA ILE A 447 -7.56 32.64 13.09
C ILE A 447 -6.63 31.79 13.95
N GLU A 448 -6.22 32.28 15.12
CA GLU A 448 -5.27 31.56 15.96
C GLU A 448 -5.81 30.27 16.54
N ASP A 449 -7.12 30.21 16.82
CA ASP A 449 -7.80 28.99 17.24
C ASP A 449 -8.00 28.04 16.06
N PHE A 450 -8.30 28.59 14.89
CA PHE A 450 -8.41 27.84 13.65
C PHE A 450 -7.11 27.09 13.30
N LEU A 451 -5.95 27.72 13.54
CA LEU A 451 -4.64 27.07 13.33
C LEU A 451 -4.44 25.82 14.20
N GLU A 452 -5.14 25.70 15.34
CA GLU A 452 -4.94 24.63 16.32
C GLU A 452 -5.97 23.51 16.23
N LEU A 453 -6.92 23.58 15.30
CA LEU A 453 -8.02 22.64 15.15
C LEU A 453 -7.59 21.17 14.97
N ARG A 454 -6.38 20.94 14.45
CA ARG A 454 -5.81 19.62 14.16
C ARG A 454 -4.75 19.15 15.16
N LYS A 455 -4.57 19.86 16.28
CA LYS A 455 -3.72 19.35 17.37
C LYS A 455 -4.32 18.10 18.00
N ASN A 456 -3.46 17.13 18.32
CA ASN A 456 -3.85 15.88 19.00
C ASN A 456 -4.20 16.07 20.49
N THR A 457 -3.83 17.20 21.09
CA THR A 457 -4.05 17.50 22.51
C THR A 457 -4.74 18.85 22.70
N GLY A 458 -5.33 19.04 23.88
CA GLY A 458 -6.08 20.24 24.27
C GLY A 458 -7.57 19.97 24.45
N ASP A 459 -8.38 21.03 24.48
CA ASP A 459 -9.84 20.92 24.63
C ASP A 459 -10.47 20.36 23.35
N GLU A 460 -11.06 19.17 23.45
CA GLU A 460 -11.72 18.46 22.35
C GLU A 460 -12.86 19.28 21.71
N ARG A 461 -13.50 20.17 22.47
CA ARG A 461 -14.57 21.05 21.96
C ARG A 461 -14.06 22.04 20.90
N ARG A 462 -12.74 22.27 20.85
CA ARG A 462 -12.06 23.15 19.89
C ARG A 462 -11.18 22.36 18.92
N ARG A 463 -11.56 21.11 18.60
CA ARG A 463 -10.83 20.23 17.67
C ARG A 463 -11.75 19.64 16.61
N THR A 464 -11.22 19.54 15.39
CA THR A 464 -11.89 18.94 14.23
C THR A 464 -10.95 17.95 13.55
N PRO A 465 -10.68 16.79 14.15
CA PRO A 465 -9.66 15.85 13.66
C PRO A 465 -9.98 15.24 12.29
N ASP A 466 -11.26 15.21 11.90
CA ASP A 466 -11.75 14.59 10.67
C ASP A 466 -11.97 15.62 9.53
N MET A 467 -11.72 16.90 9.79
CA MET A 467 -11.86 17.98 8.82
C MET A 467 -10.51 18.62 8.52
N ASN A 468 -10.20 18.85 7.24
CA ASN A 468 -9.00 19.58 6.84
C ASN A 468 -9.21 21.09 6.99
N THR A 469 -8.13 21.83 7.09
CA THR A 469 -8.15 23.28 7.21
C THR A 469 -7.12 23.92 6.28
N ALA A 470 -7.44 25.10 5.76
CA ALA A 470 -6.56 25.89 4.91
C ALA A 470 -6.67 27.38 5.24
N ASN A 471 -5.54 28.07 5.21
CA ASN A 471 -5.45 29.52 5.29
C ASN A 471 -5.66 30.13 3.91
N TRP A 472 -6.54 31.14 3.83
CA TRP A 472 -6.74 31.98 2.65
C TRP A 472 -5.99 33.30 2.85
N ILE A 473 -4.77 33.38 2.32
CA ILE A 473 -3.77 34.38 2.69
C ILE A 473 -3.78 35.53 1.68
N PRO A 474 -4.13 36.77 2.08
CA PRO A 474 -3.93 37.95 1.23
C PRO A 474 -2.44 38.27 1.08
N ASP A 475 -2.03 38.80 -0.08
CA ASP A 475 -0.64 39.20 -0.36
C ASP A 475 -0.17 40.28 0.63
N LEU A 476 -1.08 41.14 1.10
CA LEU A 476 -0.77 42.15 2.12
C LEU A 476 -0.20 41.53 3.40
N PHE A 477 -0.72 40.39 3.84
CA PHE A 477 -0.19 39.71 5.02
C PHE A 477 1.27 39.31 4.78
N MET A 478 1.59 38.77 3.61
CA MET A 478 2.97 38.40 3.26
C MET A 478 3.89 39.61 3.15
N LYS A 479 3.40 40.76 2.67
CA LYS A 479 4.14 42.03 2.72
C LYS A 479 4.46 42.44 4.16
N ARG A 480 3.47 42.36 5.06
CA ARG A 480 3.66 42.66 6.51
C ARG A 480 4.65 41.70 7.16
N VAL A 481 4.66 40.42 6.79
CA VAL A 481 5.68 39.46 7.26
C VAL A 481 7.08 39.87 6.80
N ALA A 482 7.25 40.23 5.52
CA ALA A 482 8.55 40.62 4.97
C ALA A 482 9.09 41.92 5.59
N GLU A 483 8.20 42.86 5.90
CA GLU A 483 8.52 44.16 6.51
C GLU A 483 8.63 44.10 8.04
N ALA A 484 8.40 42.93 8.65
CA ALA A 484 8.26 42.77 10.10
C ALA A 484 7.24 43.77 10.71
N GLY A 485 6.14 43.99 9.99
CA GLY A 485 5.05 44.86 10.38
C GLY A 485 4.00 44.16 11.25
N HIS A 486 3.03 44.96 11.70
CA HIS A 486 1.89 44.45 12.45
C HIS A 486 0.78 43.96 11.51
N TRP A 487 -0.10 43.13 12.05
CA TRP A 487 -1.30 42.63 11.41
C TRP A 487 -2.49 42.78 12.36
N THR A 488 -3.63 43.24 11.87
CA THR A 488 -4.82 43.49 12.68
C THR A 488 -5.90 42.48 12.36
N LEU A 489 -6.37 41.79 13.39
CA LEU A 489 -7.46 40.84 13.26
C LEU A 489 -8.80 41.52 13.48
N PHE A 490 -9.80 41.16 12.68
CA PHE A 490 -11.15 41.73 12.69
C PHE A 490 -12.21 40.63 12.70
N SER A 491 -13.40 40.97 13.21
CA SER A 491 -14.60 40.16 12.99
C SER A 491 -15.29 40.56 11.67
N PRO A 492 -15.63 39.62 10.78
CA PRO A 492 -16.19 39.92 9.45
C PRO A 492 -17.44 40.81 9.47
N ASN A 493 -18.29 40.72 10.50
CA ASN A 493 -19.48 41.57 10.61
C ASN A 493 -19.17 43.07 10.74
N ASP A 494 -17.97 43.45 11.19
CA ASP A 494 -17.53 44.84 11.30
C ASP A 494 -16.80 45.34 10.04
N VAL A 495 -16.33 44.41 9.20
CA VAL A 495 -15.57 44.65 7.96
C VAL A 495 -16.09 43.79 6.79
N PRO A 496 -17.41 43.83 6.50
CA PRO A 496 -18.08 42.81 5.68
C PRO A 496 -17.65 42.78 4.21
N ASP A 497 -17.04 43.86 3.72
CA ASP A 497 -16.55 43.99 2.35
C ASP A 497 -15.14 43.42 2.13
N LEU A 498 -14.35 43.20 3.20
CA LEU A 498 -12.96 42.75 3.05
C LEU A 498 -12.83 41.37 2.40
N HIS A 499 -13.78 40.47 2.67
CA HIS A 499 -13.71 39.11 2.13
C HIS A 499 -13.82 39.10 0.60
N ASP A 500 -14.69 39.92 0.03
CA ASP A 500 -14.91 40.03 -1.42
C ASP A 500 -13.82 40.84 -2.14
N LEU A 501 -13.16 41.77 -1.43
CA LEU A 501 -12.07 42.56 -1.99
C LEU A 501 -10.78 41.76 -2.10
N TYR A 502 -9.98 42.03 -3.13
CA TYR A 502 -8.64 41.45 -3.35
C TYR A 502 -7.68 42.47 -3.98
N GLY A 503 -6.38 42.14 -3.97
CA GLY A 503 -5.31 42.95 -4.51
C GLY A 503 -5.26 44.36 -3.90
N LYS A 504 -5.06 45.38 -4.76
CA LYS A 504 -4.93 46.78 -4.30
C LYS A 504 -6.18 47.32 -3.59
N ALA A 505 -7.37 46.86 -3.99
CA ALA A 505 -8.62 47.30 -3.39
C ALA A 505 -8.75 46.78 -1.95
N PHE A 506 -8.43 45.50 -1.74
CA PHE A 506 -8.29 44.93 -0.40
C PHE A 506 -7.25 45.68 0.42
N GLU A 507 -6.07 45.93 -0.14
CA GLU A 507 -4.99 46.60 0.60
C GLU A 507 -5.39 47.98 1.11
N THR A 508 -6.02 48.78 0.26
CA THR A 508 -6.47 50.13 0.62
C THR A 508 -7.54 50.06 1.70
N ARG A 509 -8.55 49.20 1.50
CA ARG A 509 -9.67 49.08 2.42
C ARG A 509 -9.26 48.51 3.78
N TYR A 510 -8.35 47.55 3.79
CA TYR A 510 -7.81 46.96 5.00
C TYR A 510 -7.05 47.98 5.85
N ILE A 511 -6.22 48.83 5.23
CA ILE A 511 -5.48 49.90 5.92
C ILE A 511 -6.43 50.96 6.49
N GLU A 512 -7.51 51.28 5.78
CA GLU A 512 -8.57 52.16 6.31
C GLU A 512 -9.17 51.58 7.60
N TYR A 513 -9.51 50.29 7.62
CA TYR A 513 -10.04 49.64 8.81
C TYR A 513 -9.03 49.56 9.96
N GLU A 514 -7.74 49.34 9.68
CA GLU A 514 -6.70 49.46 10.71
C GLU A 514 -6.66 50.87 11.32
N THR A 515 -6.87 51.91 10.51
CA THR A 515 -6.94 53.30 10.98
C THR A 515 -8.19 53.56 11.82
N MET A 516 -9.34 53.02 11.40
CA MET A 516 -10.59 53.11 12.16
C MET A 516 -10.47 52.40 13.52
N ALA A 517 -9.83 51.24 13.57
CA ALA A 517 -9.55 50.52 14.81
C ALA A 517 -8.62 51.32 15.75
N ALA A 518 -7.57 51.93 15.22
CA ALA A 518 -6.67 52.79 15.99
C ALA A 518 -7.36 54.06 16.55
N ASN A 519 -8.44 54.49 15.92
CA ASN A 519 -9.27 55.62 16.35
C ASN A 519 -10.48 55.21 17.21
N ASP A 520 -10.50 53.99 17.75
CA ASP A 520 -11.58 53.42 18.58
C ASP A 520 -12.96 53.36 17.90
N GLN A 521 -13.00 53.39 16.56
CA GLN A 521 -14.25 53.28 15.79
C GLN A 521 -14.69 51.83 15.59
N LEU A 522 -13.75 50.88 15.66
CA LEU A 522 -14.00 49.44 15.63
C LEU A 522 -13.66 48.83 16.98
N LYS A 523 -14.66 48.37 17.72
CA LYS A 523 -14.47 47.85 19.08
C LYS A 523 -13.78 46.48 19.11
N GLN A 524 -14.10 45.61 18.16
CA GLN A 524 -13.62 44.23 18.16
C GLN A 524 -12.48 44.04 17.17
N HIS A 525 -11.26 44.33 17.64
CA HIS A 525 -10.05 44.12 16.85
C HIS A 525 -8.90 43.65 17.74
N ARG A 526 -7.88 43.02 17.14
CA ARG A 526 -6.66 42.64 17.86
C ARG A 526 -5.44 42.80 16.97
N ARG A 527 -4.47 43.59 17.42
CA ARG A 527 -3.22 43.82 16.69
C ARG A 527 -2.12 42.87 17.16
N ILE A 528 -1.43 42.23 16.23
CA ILE A 528 -0.36 41.26 16.48
C ILE A 528 0.81 41.49 15.52
N GLU A 529 1.96 40.87 15.79
CA GLU A 529 3.09 40.87 14.86
C GLU A 529 2.84 39.86 13.74
N ALA A 530 2.95 40.29 12.46
CA ALA A 530 2.71 39.42 11.32
C ALA A 530 3.67 38.21 11.31
N VAL A 531 4.93 38.43 11.68
CA VAL A 531 5.96 37.39 11.80
C VAL A 531 5.59 36.35 12.86
N HIS A 532 4.92 36.75 13.94
CA HIS A 532 4.50 35.81 14.99
C HIS A 532 3.38 34.91 14.48
N LEU A 533 2.34 35.49 13.86
CA LEU A 533 1.26 34.69 13.28
C LEU A 533 1.79 33.75 12.20
N TRP A 534 2.68 34.25 11.34
CA TRP A 534 3.31 33.43 10.30
C TRP A 534 4.11 32.26 10.86
N ARG A 535 4.92 32.49 11.90
CA ARG A 535 5.62 31.40 12.61
C ARG A 535 4.63 30.38 13.16
N LYS A 536 3.52 30.84 13.78
CA LYS A 536 2.48 29.94 14.30
C LYS A 536 1.84 29.10 13.19
N MET A 537 1.50 29.70 12.04
CA MET A 537 0.97 28.99 10.86
C MET A 537 1.93 27.90 10.40
N LEU A 538 3.21 28.23 10.24
CA LEU A 538 4.24 27.26 9.82
C LEU A 538 4.48 26.15 10.84
N SER A 539 4.49 26.48 12.14
CA SER A 539 4.64 25.49 13.21
C SER A 539 3.46 24.51 13.22
N MET A 540 2.22 24.98 13.06
CA MET A 540 1.05 24.09 13.00
C MET A 540 1.04 23.22 11.75
N LEU A 541 1.40 23.78 10.59
CA LEU A 541 1.58 23.01 9.37
C LEU A 541 2.64 21.92 9.53
N PHE A 542 3.76 22.22 10.20
CA PHE A 542 4.80 21.25 10.49
C PHE A 542 4.35 20.15 11.46
N GLU A 543 3.66 20.51 12.55
CA GLU A 543 3.25 19.57 13.60
C GLU A 543 2.06 18.69 13.19
N THR A 544 1.12 19.24 12.41
CA THR A 544 -0.19 18.60 12.17
C THR A 544 -0.52 18.40 10.68
N GLY A 545 0.33 18.92 9.78
CA GLY A 545 0.03 18.98 8.34
C GLY A 545 -1.02 20.03 7.97
N HIS A 546 -1.49 20.84 8.94
CA HIS A 546 -2.59 21.79 8.79
C HIS A 546 -2.38 23.07 9.62
N PRO A 547 -3.02 24.19 9.24
CA PRO A 547 -3.75 24.39 7.99
C PRO A 547 -2.81 24.51 6.77
N TRP A 548 -3.30 24.19 5.58
CA TRP A 548 -2.57 24.44 4.34
C TRP A 548 -2.44 25.92 4.03
N LEU A 549 -1.48 26.29 3.20
CA LEU A 549 -1.24 27.69 2.80
C LEU A 549 -1.75 27.91 1.38
N THR A 550 -2.78 28.73 1.22
CA THR A 550 -3.33 29.11 -0.08
C THR A 550 -3.43 30.63 -0.19
N PHE A 551 -3.25 31.19 -1.38
CA PHE A 551 -3.09 32.63 -1.57
C PHE A 551 -4.29 33.24 -2.29
N LYS A 552 -4.94 34.19 -1.64
CA LYS A 552 -6.20 34.82 -2.08
C LYS A 552 -6.04 35.63 -3.34
N ASP A 553 -5.09 36.55 -3.33
CA ASP A 553 -4.93 37.54 -4.40
C ASP A 553 -4.53 36.93 -5.75
N PRO A 554 -3.52 36.04 -5.86
CA PRO A 554 -3.21 35.44 -7.15
C PRO A 554 -4.34 34.56 -7.69
N SER A 555 -5.17 33.97 -6.81
CA SER A 555 -6.32 33.17 -7.21
C SER A 555 -7.43 34.02 -7.82
N ASN A 556 -7.73 35.18 -7.22
CA ASN A 556 -8.76 36.10 -7.73
C ASN A 556 -8.27 36.95 -8.91
N LEU A 557 -7.05 37.51 -8.85
CA LEU A 557 -6.50 38.36 -9.92
C LEU A 557 -6.30 37.63 -11.25
N ARG A 558 -6.14 36.30 -11.19
CA ARG A 558 -5.93 35.44 -12.37
C ARG A 558 -7.15 34.58 -12.69
N SER A 559 -8.23 34.71 -11.92
CA SER A 559 -9.50 34.08 -12.25
C SER A 559 -9.96 34.60 -13.63
N PRO A 560 -10.42 33.72 -14.54
CA PRO A 560 -11.00 34.13 -15.82
C PRO A 560 -12.44 34.64 -15.69
N GLN A 561 -13.06 34.43 -14.52
CA GLN A 561 -14.35 35.00 -14.09
C GLN A 561 -14.09 36.14 -13.13
#